data_AF-A0A838S9S8-F1
#
_entry.id   AF-A0A838S9S8-F1
#
_cell.length_a   1.000
_cell.length_b   1.000
_cell.length_c   1.000
_cell.angle_alpha   90.00
_cell.angle_beta   90.00
_cell.angle_gamma   90.00
#
_symmetry.space_group_name_H-M   'P 1'
#
loop_
_entity.id
_entity.type
_entity.pdbx_description
1 polymer ?
#
loop_
_entity_poly.entity_id
_entity_poly.type
_entity_poly.pdbx_seq_one_letter_code
_entity_poly.pdbx_strand_id
1 'polypeptide(L)'
;ETTDAILEFIEASQIPIVTPNLLVALPHTPLYERLQKANRLNSGEGRDSNVEYLQPYEEVVANWKHVIRETYEPRNIYVRYAAQAKRTYPHRKRPVRPLDQLTWPNLWRAIEIFSRTAWRVGVCSDYRKEFWKMTRRELRQGNVESVFQIAMVAHHLITFGRECLTRDVQASAYSARGRDSSVA
;
A
#
# COMPACT_ATOMS: atom_id res chain seq x y z
N GLU A 1 14.02 10.21 -14.69
CA GLU A 1 12.97 11.15 -15.14
C GLU A 1 11.57 10.71 -14.73
N THR A 2 10.93 9.68 -15.34
CA THR A 2 9.56 9.27 -14.97
C THR A 2 9.44 8.70 -13.55
N THR A 3 10.36 7.82 -13.16
CA THR A 3 10.41 7.21 -11.82
C THR A 3 10.50 8.27 -10.72
N ASP A 4 11.42 9.23 -10.90
CA ASP A 4 11.65 10.31 -9.94
C ASP A 4 10.43 11.23 -9.84
N ALA A 5 9.81 11.57 -10.98
CA ALA A 5 8.59 12.37 -11.00
C ALA A 5 7.42 11.70 -10.28
N ILE A 6 7.28 10.37 -10.37
CA ILE A 6 6.28 9.61 -9.61
C ILE A 6 6.56 9.71 -8.10
N LEU A 7 7.81 9.54 -7.69
CA LEU A 7 8.20 9.64 -6.29
C LEU A 7 8.01 11.05 -5.73
N GLU A 8 8.42 12.06 -6.49
CA GLU A 8 8.19 13.47 -6.16
C GLU A 8 6.70 13.78 -6.04
N PHE A 9 5.86 13.26 -6.93
CA PHE A 9 4.41 13.40 -6.82
C PHE A 9 3.86 12.75 -5.55
N ILE A 10 4.30 11.53 -5.22
CA ILE A 10 3.86 10.82 -4.00
C ILE A 10 4.27 11.60 -2.75
N GLU A 11 5.49 12.15 -2.73
CA GLU A 11 5.99 12.97 -1.64
C GLU A 11 5.20 14.28 -1.54
N ALA A 12 5.07 15.04 -2.63
CA ALA A 12 4.40 16.34 -2.63
C ALA A 12 2.91 16.23 -2.25
N SER A 13 2.21 15.21 -2.76
CA SER A 13 0.79 14.98 -2.50
C SER A 13 0.51 14.42 -1.10
N GLN A 14 1.51 13.83 -0.44
CA GLN A 14 1.39 13.21 0.89
C GLN A 14 0.29 12.14 0.94
N ILE A 15 0.02 11.45 -0.18
CA ILE A 15 -1.03 10.43 -0.26
C ILE A 15 -0.65 9.19 0.58
N PRO A 16 -1.47 8.78 1.57
CA PRO A 16 -1.09 7.71 2.48
C PRO A 16 -1.15 6.32 1.83
N ILE A 17 -2.12 6.12 0.93
CA ILE A 17 -2.36 4.84 0.24
C ILE A 17 -2.12 5.07 -1.24
N VAL A 18 -1.13 4.35 -1.78
CA VAL A 18 -0.74 4.39 -3.19
C VAL A 18 -0.58 2.94 -3.64
N THR A 19 -0.99 2.64 -4.87
CA THR A 19 -0.82 1.32 -5.48
C THR A 19 -0.24 1.48 -6.88
N PRO A 20 1.09 1.66 -7.01
CA PRO A 20 1.75 1.70 -8.31
C PRO A 20 1.57 0.36 -9.04
N ASN A 21 1.20 0.38 -10.31
CA ASN A 21 0.81 -0.80 -11.06
C ASN A 21 1.39 -0.73 -12.49
N LEU A 22 1.83 -1.88 -13.04
CA LEU A 22 2.22 -1.97 -14.43
C LEU A 22 0.99 -1.99 -15.35
N LEU A 23 1.05 -1.22 -16.43
CA LEU A 23 -0.04 -1.14 -17.39
C LEU A 23 -0.32 -2.52 -18.01
N VAL A 24 -1.56 -2.97 -17.95
CA VAL A 24 -2.07 -4.17 -18.64
C VAL A 24 -3.18 -3.75 -19.59
N ALA A 25 -3.16 -4.29 -20.81
CA ALA A 25 -4.20 -4.10 -21.79
C ALA A 25 -5.28 -5.18 -21.65
N LEU A 26 -6.45 -4.81 -21.15
CA LEU A 26 -7.57 -5.75 -21.01
C LEU A 26 -8.21 -6.05 -22.37
N PRO A 27 -8.56 -7.31 -22.69
CA PRO A 27 -9.27 -7.65 -23.92
C PRO A 27 -10.53 -6.81 -24.13
N HIS A 28 -10.85 -6.52 -25.38
CA HIS A 28 -12.03 -5.71 -25.77
C HIS A 28 -12.00 -4.24 -25.28
N THR A 29 -10.83 -3.71 -24.93
CA THR A 29 -10.66 -2.27 -24.66
C THR A 29 -10.04 -1.53 -25.86
N PRO A 30 -10.29 -0.21 -26.02
CA PRO A 30 -9.64 0.57 -27.06
C PRO A 30 -8.10 0.54 -26.98
N LEU A 31 -7.55 0.44 -25.78
CA LEU A 31 -6.10 0.29 -25.57
C LEU A 31 -5.59 -1.03 -26.15
N TYR A 32 -6.30 -2.13 -25.89
CA TYR A 32 -5.95 -3.45 -26.39
C TYR A 32 -5.98 -3.50 -27.91
N GLU A 33 -7.06 -3.00 -28.53
CA GLU A 33 -7.16 -2.94 -29.99
C GLU A 33 -6.04 -2.10 -30.62
N ARG A 34 -5.70 -0.96 -29.99
CA ARG A 34 -4.61 -0.10 -30.45
C ARG A 34 -3.25 -0.80 -30.36
N LEU A 35 -2.98 -1.49 -29.26
CA LEU A 35 -1.72 -2.23 -29.09
C LEU A 35 -1.65 -3.46 -29.98
N GLN A 36 -2.77 -4.14 -30.24
CA GLN A 36 -2.84 -5.24 -31.19
C GLN A 36 -2.49 -4.78 -32.61
N LYS A 37 -3.10 -3.68 -33.09
CA LYS A 37 -2.78 -3.08 -34.40
C LYS A 37 -1.32 -2.65 -34.51
N ALA A 38 -0.72 -2.23 -33.40
CA ALA A 38 0.69 -1.84 -33.34
C ALA A 38 1.66 -3.02 -33.10
N ASN A 39 1.15 -4.26 -33.03
CA ASN A 39 1.93 -5.46 -32.69
C ASN A 39 2.71 -5.35 -31.36
N ARG A 40 2.08 -4.73 -30.34
CA ARG A 40 2.65 -4.45 -29.01
C ARG A 40 1.92 -5.18 -27.88
N LEU A 41 1.33 -6.32 -28.19
CA LEU A 41 0.78 -7.25 -27.20
C LEU A 41 1.70 -8.46 -27.10
N ASN A 42 2.15 -8.77 -25.89
CA ASN A 42 3.04 -9.89 -25.60
C ASN A 42 2.66 -10.53 -24.27
N SER A 43 1.98 -11.67 -24.33
CA SER A 43 1.59 -12.45 -23.15
C SER A 43 2.54 -13.63 -22.88
N GLY A 44 3.84 -13.45 -23.16
CA GLY A 44 4.85 -14.48 -22.91
C GLY A 44 4.88 -14.94 -21.45
N GLU A 45 5.31 -16.19 -21.23
CA GLU A 45 5.43 -16.75 -19.89
C GLU A 45 6.36 -15.91 -19.01
N GLY A 46 5.97 -15.69 -17.75
CA GLY A 46 6.76 -14.94 -16.76
C GLY A 46 6.60 -13.42 -16.79
N ARG A 47 5.81 -12.84 -17.72
CA ARG A 47 5.51 -11.40 -17.73
C ARG A 47 4.28 -11.07 -16.89
N ASP A 48 4.41 -10.03 -16.05
CA ASP A 48 3.29 -9.47 -15.27
C ASP A 48 2.47 -8.44 -16.06
N SER A 49 2.88 -8.12 -17.29
CA SER A 49 2.12 -7.27 -18.21
C SER A 49 2.14 -7.83 -19.62
N ASN A 50 0.98 -7.75 -20.29
CA ASN A 50 0.83 -8.14 -21.69
C ASN A 50 1.20 -7.03 -22.68
N VAL A 51 1.77 -5.92 -22.21
CA VAL A 51 2.15 -4.77 -23.04
C VAL A 51 3.62 -4.90 -23.44
N GLU A 52 3.90 -4.74 -24.72
CA GLU A 52 5.26 -4.47 -25.19
C GLU A 52 5.52 -2.96 -25.07
N TYR A 53 6.30 -2.59 -24.05
CA TYR A 53 6.65 -1.19 -23.80
C TYR A 53 7.63 -0.69 -24.87
N LEU A 54 7.68 0.63 -25.05
CA LEU A 54 8.70 1.23 -25.92
C LEU A 54 10.08 1.22 -25.26
N GLN A 55 10.10 1.26 -23.92
CA GLN A 55 11.30 0.99 -23.12
C GLN A 55 11.47 -0.52 -22.93
N PRO A 56 12.70 -1.00 -22.72
CA PRO A 56 12.94 -2.40 -22.37
C PRO A 56 12.10 -2.84 -21.17
N TYR A 57 11.45 -4.01 -21.28
CA TYR A 57 10.56 -4.52 -20.24
C TYR A 57 11.22 -4.61 -18.86
N GLU A 58 12.44 -5.13 -18.81
CA GLU A 58 13.22 -5.25 -17.57
C GLU A 58 13.49 -3.90 -16.91
N GLU A 59 13.72 -2.85 -17.72
CA GLU A 59 13.92 -1.50 -17.21
C GLU A 59 12.62 -0.94 -16.61
N VAL A 60 11.47 -1.19 -17.26
CA VAL A 60 10.14 -0.80 -16.74
C VAL A 60 9.84 -1.49 -15.41
N VAL A 61 10.11 -2.80 -15.31
CA VAL A 61 9.92 -3.58 -14.09
C VAL A 61 10.88 -3.11 -12.98
N ALA A 62 12.15 -2.86 -13.31
CA ALA A 62 13.14 -2.35 -12.35
C ALA A 62 12.75 -0.96 -11.81
N ASN A 63 12.29 -0.07 -12.69
CA ASN A 63 11.76 1.25 -12.33
C ASN A 63 10.53 1.13 -11.42
N TRP A 64 9.58 0.25 -11.75
CA TRP A 64 8.42 0.00 -10.89
C TRP A 64 8.84 -0.54 -9.52
N LYS A 65 9.75 -1.52 -9.44
CA LYS A 65 10.28 -2.04 -8.17
C LYS A 65 10.96 -0.94 -7.35
N HIS A 66 11.67 -0.01 -7.99
CA HIS A 66 12.23 1.15 -7.32
C HIS A 66 11.14 2.04 -6.71
N VAL A 67 10.08 2.38 -7.47
CA VAL A 67 8.94 3.13 -6.94
C VAL A 67 8.29 2.42 -5.76
N ILE A 68 8.05 1.11 -5.87
CA ILE A 68 7.44 0.29 -4.80
C ILE A 68 8.29 0.34 -3.53
N ARG A 69 9.62 0.17 -3.65
CA ARG A 69 10.55 0.21 -2.51
C ARG A 69 10.47 1.54 -1.78
N GLU A 70 10.63 2.64 -2.48
CA GLU A 70 10.61 3.97 -1.87
C GLU A 70 9.22 4.35 -1.34
N THR A 71 8.16 3.97 -2.06
CA THR A 71 6.78 4.26 -1.66
C THR A 71 6.41 3.54 -0.37
N TYR A 72 6.76 2.25 -0.25
CA TYR A 72 6.39 1.42 0.89
C TYR A 72 7.46 1.29 1.97
N GLU A 73 8.56 2.03 1.85
CA GLU A 73 9.53 2.15 2.92
C GLU A 73 8.80 2.65 4.20
N PRO A 74 8.91 1.93 5.35
CA PRO A 74 8.10 2.22 6.52
C PRO A 74 8.17 3.69 6.95
N ARG A 75 9.36 4.30 6.89
CA ARG A 75 9.53 5.72 7.21
C ARG A 75 8.66 6.62 6.33
N ASN A 76 8.66 6.38 5.02
CA ASN A 76 7.93 7.19 4.04
C ASN A 76 6.41 7.03 4.23
N ILE A 77 5.94 5.80 4.48
CA ILE A 77 4.54 5.54 4.83
C ILE A 77 4.11 6.32 6.07
N TYR A 78 4.86 6.20 7.17
CA TYR A 78 4.48 6.84 8.43
C TYR A 78 4.52 8.37 8.35
N VAL A 79 5.44 8.95 7.56
CA VAL A 79 5.46 10.40 7.26
C VAL A 79 4.16 10.83 6.58
N ARG A 80 3.73 10.13 5.52
CA ARG A 80 2.49 10.46 4.79
C ARG A 80 1.25 10.30 5.66
N TYR A 81 1.17 9.23 6.45
CA TYR A 81 0.07 9.06 7.42
C TYR A 81 0.05 10.15 8.49
N ALA A 82 1.20 10.56 9.00
CA ALA A 82 1.25 11.63 9.99
C ALA A 82 0.82 12.99 9.39
N ALA A 83 1.13 13.23 8.11
CA ALA A 83 0.67 14.41 7.40
C ALA A 83 -0.84 14.36 7.13
N GLN A 84 -1.36 13.20 6.73
CA GLN A 84 -2.79 12.98 6.52
C GLN A 84 -3.58 13.11 7.83
N ALA A 85 -3.15 12.47 8.92
CA ALA A 85 -3.81 12.56 10.23
C ALA A 85 -3.95 14.01 10.70
N LYS A 86 -2.90 14.83 10.52
CA LYS A 86 -2.95 16.27 10.85
C LYS A 86 -4.00 17.03 10.04
N ARG A 87 -4.19 16.68 8.76
CA ARG A 87 -5.05 17.42 7.82
C ARG A 87 -6.50 16.94 7.82
N THR A 88 -6.75 15.63 7.94
CA THR A 88 -8.09 15.06 7.77
C THR A 88 -8.80 14.81 9.08
N TYR A 89 -8.08 14.45 10.14
CA TYR A 89 -8.68 14.09 11.43
C TYR A 89 -9.51 15.23 12.06
N PRO A 90 -9.06 16.50 12.07
CA PRO A 90 -9.86 17.60 12.58
C PRO A 90 -11.22 17.78 11.87
N HIS A 91 -11.33 17.28 10.63
CA HIS A 91 -12.53 17.38 9.80
C HIS A 91 -13.36 16.09 9.75
N ARG A 92 -13.02 15.07 10.56
CA ARG A 92 -13.75 13.82 10.59
C ARG A 92 -15.12 13.99 11.26
N LYS A 93 -16.17 13.45 10.65
CA LYS A 93 -17.50 13.41 11.26
C LYS A 93 -17.42 12.60 12.54
N ARG A 94 -17.77 13.24 13.66
CA ARG A 94 -17.86 12.56 14.95
C ARG A 94 -19.15 11.73 14.98
N PRO A 95 -19.11 10.49 15.51
CA PRO A 95 -20.32 9.73 15.75
C PRO A 95 -21.24 10.52 16.69
N VAL A 96 -22.55 10.45 16.47
CA VAL A 96 -23.56 11.20 17.24
C VAL A 96 -23.52 10.82 18.72
N ARG A 97 -23.21 9.55 19.03
CA ARG A 97 -23.09 9.01 20.38
C ARG A 97 -21.83 8.16 20.52
N PRO A 98 -20.65 8.79 20.72
CA PRO A 98 -19.37 8.06 20.79
C PRO A 98 -19.30 7.11 22.00
N LEU A 99 -19.94 7.49 23.11
CA LEU A 99 -19.89 6.74 24.36
C LEU A 99 -20.79 5.49 24.36
N ASP A 100 -21.83 5.44 23.52
CA ASP A 100 -22.72 4.27 23.39
C ASP A 100 -21.97 3.03 22.90
N GLN A 101 -20.85 3.22 22.19
CA GLN A 101 -19.98 2.13 21.73
C GLN A 101 -18.99 1.67 22.80
N LEU A 102 -18.86 2.40 23.91
CA LEU A 102 -17.88 2.17 24.98
C LEU A 102 -18.37 1.13 25.98
N THR A 103 -18.78 -0.03 25.46
CA THR A 103 -19.21 -1.17 26.26
C THR A 103 -18.00 -1.98 26.71
N TRP A 104 -18.12 -2.69 27.84
CA TRP A 104 -17.05 -3.56 28.34
C TRP A 104 -16.55 -4.58 27.29
N PRO A 105 -17.43 -5.29 26.55
CA PRO A 105 -16.98 -6.20 25.49
C PRO A 105 -16.13 -5.50 24.42
N ASN A 106 -16.51 -4.28 24.02
CA ASN A 106 -15.77 -3.51 23.03
C ASN A 106 -14.42 -3.01 23.57
N LEU A 107 -14.36 -2.63 24.85
CA LEU A 107 -13.11 -2.22 25.48
C LEU A 107 -12.11 -3.39 25.57
N TRP A 108 -12.57 -4.57 25.97
CA TRP A 108 -11.74 -5.78 25.97
C TRP A 108 -11.23 -6.12 24.57
N ARG A 109 -12.10 -6.04 23.56
CA ARG A 109 -11.71 -6.23 22.16
C ARG A 109 -10.67 -5.20 21.71
N ALA A 110 -10.84 -3.93 22.08
CA ALA A 110 -9.87 -2.88 21.74
C ALA A 110 -8.50 -3.16 22.39
N ILE A 111 -8.46 -3.60 23.65
CA ILE A 111 -7.23 -4.00 24.34
C ILE A 111 -6.58 -5.20 23.66
N GLU A 112 -7.36 -6.22 23.30
CA GLU A 112 -6.86 -7.42 22.61
C GLU A 112 -6.24 -7.06 21.25
N ILE A 113 -6.95 -6.29 20.42
CA ILE A 113 -6.45 -5.82 19.14
C ILE A 113 -5.19 -4.99 19.34
N PHE A 114 -5.20 -4.04 20.27
CA PHE A 114 -4.04 -3.18 20.53
C PHE A 114 -2.83 -4.00 20.97
N SER A 115 -3.01 -4.96 21.87
CA SER A 115 -1.94 -5.80 22.39
C SER A 115 -1.32 -6.64 21.27
N ARG A 116 -2.14 -7.21 20.39
CA ARG A 116 -1.66 -7.96 19.21
C ARG A 116 -0.92 -7.07 18.22
N THR A 117 -1.44 -5.88 17.92
CA THR A 117 -0.78 -4.91 17.05
C THR A 117 0.53 -4.42 17.65
N ALA A 118 0.55 -4.09 18.95
CA ALA A 118 1.75 -3.67 19.66
C ALA A 118 2.81 -4.77 19.69
N TRP A 119 2.42 -6.04 19.83
CA TRP A 119 3.34 -7.16 19.71
C TRP A 119 3.89 -7.30 18.29
N ARG A 120 3.02 -7.48 17.29
CA ARG A 120 3.44 -7.80 15.91
C ARG A 120 4.14 -6.62 15.22
N VAL A 121 3.63 -5.40 15.39
CA VAL A 121 4.19 -4.20 14.76
C VAL A 121 5.16 -3.48 15.70
N GLY A 122 4.82 -3.34 16.98
CA GLY A 122 5.64 -2.58 17.93
C GLY A 122 6.85 -3.34 18.50
N VAL A 123 6.87 -4.67 18.47
CA VAL A 123 7.98 -5.48 18.98
C VAL A 123 8.65 -6.28 17.88
N CYS A 124 7.90 -7.09 17.13
CA CYS A 124 8.47 -8.02 16.14
C CYS A 124 8.94 -7.35 14.84
N SER A 125 8.50 -6.12 14.53
CA SER A 125 8.87 -5.47 13.26
C SER A 125 10.23 -4.76 13.32
N ASP A 126 10.90 -4.72 12.18
CA ASP A 126 12.12 -3.98 11.94
C ASP A 126 11.90 -2.45 11.90
N TYR A 127 10.67 -2.01 11.67
CA TYR A 127 10.26 -0.59 11.65
C TYR A 127 9.50 -0.13 12.90
N ARG A 128 9.60 -0.88 14.01
CA ARG A 128 8.96 -0.56 15.30
C ARG A 128 9.18 0.88 15.77
N LYS A 129 10.33 1.48 15.45
CA LYS A 129 10.65 2.87 15.81
C LYS A 129 9.66 3.86 15.20
N GLU A 130 9.30 3.68 13.93
CA GLU A 130 8.38 4.57 13.23
C GLU A 130 6.94 4.37 13.70
N PHE A 131 6.56 3.11 13.98
CA PHE A 131 5.30 2.80 14.63
C PHE A 131 5.16 3.53 15.98
N TRP A 132 6.12 3.38 16.90
CA TRP A 132 6.05 4.02 18.21
C TRP A 132 6.16 5.54 18.16
N LYS A 133 6.84 6.10 17.16
CA LYS A 133 6.87 7.55 16.91
C LYS A 133 5.49 8.08 16.51
N MET A 134 4.82 7.42 15.57
CA MET A 134 3.44 7.75 15.17
C MET A 134 2.46 7.54 16.33
N THR A 135 2.49 6.38 16.99
CA THR A 135 1.59 6.05 18.09
C THR A 135 1.67 7.06 19.23
N ARG A 136 2.89 7.41 19.69
CA ARG A 136 3.04 8.42 20.75
C ARG A 136 2.49 9.79 20.34
N ARG A 137 2.66 10.17 19.08
CA ARG A 137 2.15 11.44 18.56
C ARG A 137 0.63 11.48 18.57
N GLU A 138 -0.02 10.45 18.02
CA GLU A 138 -1.48 10.40 17.91
C GLU A 138 -2.15 10.20 19.28
N LEU A 139 -1.57 9.39 20.18
CA LEU A 139 -2.07 9.23 21.55
C LEU A 139 -2.02 10.53 22.36
N ARG A 140 -0.96 11.34 22.22
CA ARG A 140 -0.89 12.66 22.87
C ARG A 140 -1.96 13.64 22.37
N GLN A 141 -2.50 13.41 21.18
CA GLN A 141 -3.59 14.20 20.60
C GLN A 141 -4.98 13.64 20.94
N GLY A 142 -5.05 12.49 21.63
CA GLY A 142 -6.30 11.78 21.90
C GLY A 142 -6.84 10.95 20.74
N ASN A 143 -6.05 10.78 19.66
CA ASN A 143 -6.49 10.16 18.41
C ASN A 143 -6.28 8.64 18.40
N VAL A 144 -6.87 7.94 19.39
CA VAL A 144 -6.66 6.50 19.58
C VAL A 144 -7.10 5.69 18.35
N GLU A 145 -8.21 6.08 17.72
CA GLU A 145 -8.73 5.41 16.53
C GLU A 145 -7.75 5.49 15.34
N SER A 146 -7.09 6.65 15.17
CA SER A 146 -6.08 6.84 14.13
C SER A 146 -4.89 5.92 14.30
N VAL A 147 -4.50 5.62 15.56
CA VAL A 147 -3.41 4.66 15.83
C VAL A 147 -3.76 3.30 15.24
N PHE A 148 -4.96 2.78 15.49
CA PHE A 148 -5.39 1.49 14.95
C PHE A 148 -5.44 1.49 13.43
N GLN A 149 -6.08 2.50 12.84
CA GLN A 149 -6.22 2.61 11.39
C GLN A 149 -4.85 2.68 10.71
N ILE A 150 -3.98 3.58 11.16
CA ILE A 150 -2.65 3.77 10.57
C ILE A 150 -1.82 2.51 10.78
N ALA A 151 -1.80 1.93 11.98
CA ALA A 151 -0.99 0.75 12.28
C ALA A 151 -1.36 -0.45 11.39
N MET A 152 -2.65 -0.75 11.27
CA MET A 152 -3.10 -1.89 10.46
C MET A 152 -2.82 -1.67 8.98
N VAL A 153 -3.18 -0.52 8.43
CA VAL A 153 -3.01 -0.28 6.98
C VAL A 153 -1.53 -0.12 6.62
N ALA A 154 -0.74 0.61 7.42
CA ALA A 154 0.70 0.71 7.20
C ALA A 154 1.38 -0.66 7.23
N HIS A 155 1.04 -1.52 8.20
CA HIS A 155 1.59 -2.87 8.27
C HIS A 155 1.31 -3.67 7.00
N HIS A 156 0.08 -3.60 6.47
CA HIS A 156 -0.28 -4.27 5.22
C HIS A 156 0.46 -3.70 4.01
N LEU A 157 0.56 -2.37 3.89
CA LEU A 157 1.28 -1.74 2.77
C LEU A 157 2.77 -2.05 2.78
N ILE A 158 3.40 -2.09 3.96
CA ILE A 158 4.81 -2.46 4.10
C ILE A 158 5.02 -3.92 3.68
N THR A 159 4.17 -4.82 4.18
CA THR A 159 4.24 -6.25 3.84
C THR A 159 4.00 -6.45 2.34
N PHE A 160 2.98 -5.82 1.77
CA PHE A 160 2.69 -5.84 0.34
C PHE A 160 3.89 -5.35 -0.49
N GLY A 161 4.49 -4.21 -0.13
CA GLY A 161 5.67 -3.70 -0.80
C GLY A 161 6.85 -4.70 -0.76
N ARG A 162 7.06 -5.37 0.37
CA ARG A 162 8.08 -6.43 0.50
C ARG A 162 7.75 -7.64 -0.37
N GLU A 163 6.50 -8.05 -0.43
CA GLU A 163 6.07 -9.14 -1.30
C GLU A 163 6.30 -8.79 -2.77
N CYS A 164 5.95 -7.58 -3.23
CA CYS A 164 6.26 -7.11 -4.59
C CYS A 164 7.76 -7.08 -4.93
N LEU A 165 8.62 -6.93 -3.92
CA LEU A 165 10.07 -6.90 -4.11
C LEU A 165 10.73 -8.29 -4.03
N THR A 166 10.16 -9.20 -3.25
CA THR A 166 10.76 -10.52 -2.94
C THR A 166 10.14 -11.67 -3.73
N ARG A 167 8.86 -11.58 -4.02
CA ARG A 167 8.11 -12.55 -4.80
C ARG A 167 7.80 -11.96 -6.17
N ASP A 168 7.59 -12.84 -7.14
CA ASP A 168 6.83 -12.59 -8.37
C ASP A 168 5.35 -12.27 -8.04
N VAL A 169 5.09 -11.34 -7.11
CA VAL A 169 3.74 -10.81 -6.93
C VAL A 169 3.43 -10.01 -8.17
N GLN A 170 2.33 -10.39 -8.81
CA GLN A 170 1.77 -9.75 -9.99
C GLN A 170 1.92 -8.23 -9.89
N ALA A 171 2.85 -7.68 -10.66
CA ALA A 171 3.05 -6.24 -10.76
C ALA A 171 1.81 -5.52 -11.33
N SER A 172 0.82 -6.28 -11.80
CA SER A 172 -0.52 -5.81 -12.09
C SER A 172 -1.64 -6.58 -11.41
N ALA A 173 -2.51 -5.84 -10.70
CA ALA A 173 -3.75 -6.34 -10.10
C ALA A 173 -4.73 -6.99 -11.12
N TYR A 174 -4.46 -6.82 -12.43
CA TYR A 174 -5.28 -7.34 -13.52
C TYR A 174 -4.58 -8.41 -14.36
N SER A 175 -3.34 -8.76 -14.03
CA SER A 175 -2.62 -9.81 -14.75
C SER A 175 -3.18 -11.18 -14.37
N ALA A 176 -3.57 -11.97 -15.37
CA ALA A 176 -4.04 -13.34 -15.18
C ALA A 176 -2.85 -14.29 -15.12
N ARG A 177 -1.92 -14.12 -14.17
CA ARG A 177 -1.00 -15.22 -13.83
C ARG A 177 -1.88 -16.27 -13.16
N GLY A 178 -2.03 -17.44 -13.81
CA GLY A 178 -2.85 -18.53 -13.29
C GLY A 178 -2.53 -18.74 -11.81
N ARG A 179 -3.54 -18.62 -10.95
CA ARG A 179 -3.42 -19.15 -9.60
C ARG A 179 -3.22 -20.64 -9.79
N ASP A 180 -1.99 -21.14 -9.63
CA ASP A 180 -1.80 -22.54 -9.30
C ASP A 180 -2.50 -22.74 -7.96
N SER A 181 -3.76 -23.15 -8.06
CA SER A 181 -4.54 -23.72 -6.97
C SER A 181 -3.95 -25.10 -6.68
N SER A 182 -2.77 -25.13 -6.07
CA SER A 182 -2.22 -26.29 -5.38
C SER A 182 -2.17 -26.01 -3.88
N VAL A 183 -3.36 -25.79 -3.32
CA VAL A 183 -3.64 -26.12 -1.92
C VAL A 183 -4.63 -27.26 -1.96
N ALA A 184 -4.09 -28.48 -1.96
CA ALA A 184 -4.74 -29.69 -1.49
C ALA A 184 -3.85 -30.25 -0.38
#